data_AF-A0A679K8Z1-F1
#
_entry.id   AF-A0A679K8Z1-F1
#
_cell.length_a   1.000
_cell.length_b   1.000
_cell.length_c   1.000
_cell.angle_alpha   90.00
_cell.angle_beta   90.00
_cell.angle_gamma   90.00
#
_symmetry.space_group_name_H-M   'P 1'
#
loop_
_entity.id
_entity.type
_entity.pdbx_description
1 polymer ?
#
loop_
_entity_poly.entity_id
_entity_poly.type
_entity_poly.pdbx_seq_one_letter_code
_entity_poly.pdbx_strand_id
1 'polypeptide(L)' 'MTRDQLAAELSRMAKMQISDITRAVKSGDKAIALNEVSDLALRLNQLADAIAGVPAPAPAVSRARVLDPA' A
#
# COMPACT_ATOMS: atom_id res chain seq x y z
N MET A 1 -14.92 10.95 -4.94
CA MET A 1 -13.89 10.84 -6.01
C MET A 1 -14.60 10.80 -7.35
N THR A 2 -14.15 11.56 -8.34
CA THR A 2 -14.67 11.52 -9.71
C THR A 2 -13.98 10.40 -10.52
N ARG A 3 -14.55 10.04 -11.68
CA ARG A 3 -13.94 9.05 -12.60
C ARG A 3 -12.51 9.42 -13.00
N ASP A 4 -12.28 10.70 -13.27
CA ASP A 4 -10.96 11.17 -13.73
C ASP A 4 -9.95 11.19 -12.58
N GLN A 5 -10.39 11.49 -11.35
CA GLN A 5 -9.55 11.35 -10.15
C GLN A 5 -9.15 9.89 -9.91
N LEU A 6 -10.09 8.94 -10.09
CA LEU A 6 -9.80 7.51 -9.98
C LEU A 6 -8.78 7.05 -11.03
N ALA A 7 -8.95 7.45 -12.29
CA ALA A 7 -8.02 7.09 -13.36
C ALA A 7 -6.61 7.66 -13.12
N ALA A 8 -6.52 8.89 -12.62
CA ALA A 8 -5.25 9.52 -12.28
C ALA A 8 -4.55 8.78 -11.12
N GLU A 9 -5.29 8.39 -10.08
CA GLU A 9 -4.74 7.69 -8.93
C GLU A 9 -4.24 6.29 -9.29
N LEU A 10 -5.03 5.50 -10.03
CA LEU A 10 -4.62 4.19 -10.53
C LEU A 10 -3.35 4.28 -11.39
N SER A 11 -3.27 5.28 -12.26
CA SER A 11 -2.10 5.50 -13.11
C SER A 11 -0.85 5.88 -12.30
N ARG A 12 -1.01 6.68 -11.25
CA ARG A 12 0.06 7.06 -10.33
C ARG A 12 0.58 5.83 -9.57
N MET A 13 -0.32 5.04 -8.98
CA MET A 13 0.03 3.83 -8.22
C MET A 13 0.75 2.81 -9.09
N ALA A 14 0.25 2.56 -10.31
CA ALA A 14 0.88 1.65 -11.25
C ALA A 14 2.29 2.10 -11.63
N LYS A 15 2.49 3.39 -11.96
CA LYS A 15 3.82 3.90 -12.35
C LYS A 15 4.87 3.76 -11.27
N MET A 16 4.51 4.04 -10.01
CA MET A 16 5.46 3.92 -8.88
C MET A 16 5.78 2.45 -8.61
N GLN A 17 4.77 1.61 -8.37
CA GLN A 17 5.01 0.22 -7.95
C GLN A 17 5.61 -0.65 -9.06
N ILE A 18 5.23 -0.45 -10.33
CA ILE A 18 5.83 -1.23 -11.43
C ILE A 18 7.34 -0.94 -11.54
N SER A 19 7.77 0.30 -11.31
CA SER A 19 9.19 0.66 -11.33
C SER A 19 9.98 -0.09 -10.25
N ASP A 20 9.48 -0.09 -9.03
CA ASP A 20 10.17 -0.68 -7.87
C ASP A 20 10.18 -2.22 -7.94
N ILE A 21 9.05 -2.84 -8.32
CA ILE A 21 8.97 -4.28 -8.59
C ILE A 21 9.95 -4.68 -9.69
N THR A 22 9.98 -3.94 -10.81
CA THR A 22 10.87 -4.24 -11.94
C THR A 22 12.33 -4.15 -11.52
N ARG A 23 12.69 -3.15 -10.71
CA ARG A 23 14.05 -2.99 -10.20
C ARG A 23 14.44 -4.15 -9.28
N ALA A 24 13.58 -4.50 -8.33
CA ALA A 24 13.81 -5.60 -7.39
C ALA A 24 13.94 -6.96 -8.11
N VAL A 25 13.12 -7.20 -9.14
CA VAL A 25 13.24 -8.42 -9.96
C VAL A 25 14.58 -8.45 -10.71
N LYS A 26 15.00 -7.33 -11.29
CA LYS A 26 16.28 -7.24 -12.02
C LYS A 26 17.50 -7.40 -11.11
N SER A 27 17.43 -6.95 -9.86
CA SER A 27 18.50 -7.13 -8.88
C SER A 27 18.50 -8.54 -8.24
N GLY A 28 17.46 -9.35 -8.47
CA GLY A 28 17.32 -10.68 -7.87
C GLY A 28 16.76 -10.65 -6.44
N ASP A 29 16.30 -9.50 -5.96
CA ASP A 29 15.80 -9.29 -4.60
C ASP A 29 14.35 -9.76 -4.46
N LYS A 30 14.14 -11.09 -4.48
CA LYS A 30 12.81 -11.71 -4.47
C LYS A 30 11.92 -11.25 -3.32
N ALA A 31 12.47 -11.09 -2.12
CA ALA A 31 11.71 -10.64 -0.95
C ALA A 31 11.20 -9.20 -1.12
N ILE A 32 12.03 -8.32 -1.69
CA ILE A 32 11.64 -6.94 -1.97
C ILE A 32 10.54 -6.92 -3.03
N ALA A 33 10.71 -7.66 -4.12
CA ALA A 33 9.70 -7.74 -5.18
C ALA A 33 8.34 -8.24 -4.64
N LEU A 34 8.32 -9.24 -3.76
CA LEU A 34 7.10 -9.75 -3.14
C LEU A 34 6.46 -8.75 -2.17
N ASN A 35 7.27 -8.02 -1.39
CA ASN A 35 6.77 -6.95 -0.53
C ASN A 35 6.12 -5.83 -1.35
N GLU A 36 6.76 -5.40 -2.44
CA GLU A 36 6.20 -4.33 -3.30
C GLU A 36 4.87 -4.73 -3.96
N VAL A 37 4.73 -6.00 -4.35
CA VAL A 37 3.46 -6.55 -4.86
C VAL A 37 2.38 -6.56 -3.76
N SER A 38 2.75 -6.95 -2.54
CA SER A 38 1.84 -6.98 -1.40
C SER A 38 1.36 -5.58 -1.03
N ASP A 39 2.28 -4.60 -1.04
CA ASP A 39 1.99 -3.19 -0.80
C ASP A 39 1.09 -2.60 -1.89
N LEU A 40 1.30 -2.96 -3.16
CA LEU A 40 0.41 -2.57 -4.25
C LEU A 40 -1.01 -3.12 -4.04
N ALA A 41 -1.14 -4.40 -3.68
CA ALA A 41 -2.43 -5.02 -3.40
C ALA A 41 -3.16 -4.33 -2.23
N LEU A 42 -2.45 -4.02 -1.14
CA LEU A 42 -3.00 -3.31 0.01
C LEU A 42 -3.54 -1.94 -0.38
N ARG A 43 -2.77 -1.15 -1.14
CA ARG A 43 -3.20 0.19 -1.55
C ARG A 43 -4.39 0.14 -2.51
N LEU A 44 -4.45 -0.85 -3.40
CA LEU A 44 -5.60 -1.04 -4.31
C LEU A 44 -6.88 -1.35 -3.53
N ASN A 45 -6.79 -2.19 -2.49
CA ASN A 45 -7.93 -2.46 -1.61
C ASN A 45 -8.38 -1.19 -0.87
N GLN A 46 -7.44 -0.40 -0.33
CA GLN A 46 -7.76 0.87 0.32
C GLN A 46 -8.45 1.87 -0.63
N LEU A 47 -8.02 1.91 -1.90
CA LEU A 47 -8.67 2.73 -2.92
C LEU A 47 -10.10 2.22 -3.22
N ALA A 48 -10.29 0.91 -3.31
CA ALA A 48 -11.61 0.30 -3.50
C ALA A 48 -12.56 0.63 -2.34
N ASP A 49 -12.08 0.51 -1.10
CA ASP A 49 -12.84 0.86 0.11
C ASP A 49 -13.24 2.34 0.11
N ALA A 50 -12.31 3.24 -0.24
CA ALA A 50 -12.56 4.66 -0.33
C ALA A 50 -13.61 5.02 -1.41
N ILE A 51 -13.65 4.27 -2.52
CA ILE A 51 -14.70 4.41 -3.56
C ILE A 51 -16.05 3.94 -3.03
N ALA A 52 -16.07 2.81 -2.33
CA ALA A 52 -17.28 2.21 -1.80
C ALA A 52 -17.87 2.99 -0.61
N GLY A 53 -17.17 4.02 -0.12
CA GLY A 53 -17.58 4.79 1.05
C GLY A 53 -17.40 4.00 2.36
N VAL A 54 -16.56 2.97 2.35
CA VAL A 54 -16.22 2.20 3.56
C VAL A 54 -15.30 3.07 4.42
N PRO A 55 -15.61 3.28 5.71
CA PRO A 55 -14.74 4.01 6.61
C PRO A 55 -13.38 3.32 6.70
N ALA A 56 -12.29 4.08 6.56
CA ALA A 56 -10.96 3.54 6.75
C ALA A 56 -10.86 2.90 8.16
N PRO A 57 -10.27 1.71 8.28
CA PRO A 57 -10.07 1.09 9.59
C PRO A 57 -9.25 2.04 10.47
N ALA A 58 -9.71 2.26 11.70
CA ALA A 58 -9.01 3.10 12.64
C ALA A 58 -7.56 2.59 12.81
N PRO A 59 -6.55 3.49 12.85
CA PRO A 59 -5.17 3.07 13.00
C PRO A 59 -5.06 2.21 14.26
N ALA A 60 -4.51 1.00 14.11
CA ALA A 60 -4.25 0.12 15.22
C ALA A 60 -3.35 0.87 16.20
N VAL A 61 -3.90 1.20 17.37
CA VAL A 61 -3.14 1.84 18.43
C VAL A 61 -2.07 0.83 18.85
N SER A 62 -0.85 0.99 18.35
CA SER A 62 0.31 0.25 18.85
C SER A 62 0.43 0.61 20.33
N ARG A 63 -0.12 -0.25 21.19
CA ARG A 63 0.20 -0.26 22.62
C ARG A 63 1.65 -0.72 22.72
N ALA A 64 2.57 0.20 22.42
CA ALA A 64 3.94 0.09 22.83
C ALA A 64 3.91 -0.11 24.34
N ARG A 65 4.21 -1.34 24.73
CA ARG A 65 4.26 -1.83 26.09
C ARG A 65 5.20 -0.89 26.86
N VAL A 66 4.65 -0.09 27.76
CA VAL A 66 5.43 0.57 28.80
C VAL A 66 6.01 -0.57 29.64
N LEU A 67 7.27 -0.89 29.38
CA LEU A 67 8.09 -1.68 30.28
C LEU A 67 8.63 -0.69 31.32
N ASP A 68 7.94 -0.57 32.45
CA ASP A 68 8.52 0.02 33.65
C ASP A 68 9.47 -1.00 34.29
N PRO A 69 10.72 -0.62 34.61
CA PRO A 69 11.55 -1.35 35.55
C PRO A 69 11.31 -0.82 36.97
N ALA A 70 10.92 -1.71 37.88
CA ALA A 70 11.06 -1.53 39.33
C ALA A 70 11.73 -2.77 39.92
#